data_AF-A0A9N8CMP9-F1
#
_entry.id   AF-A0A9N8CMP9-F1
#
_cell.length_a   1.000
_cell.length_b   1.000
_cell.length_c   1.000
_cell.angle_alpha   90.00
_cell.angle_beta   90.00
_cell.angle_gamma   90.00
#
_symmetry.space_group_name_H-M   'P 1'
#
loop_
_entity.id
_entity.type
_entity.pdbx_description
1 polymer ?
#
loop_
_entity_poly.entity_id
_entity_poly.type
_entity_poly.pdbx_seq_one_letter_code
_entity_poly.pdbx_strand_id
1 'polypeptide(L)'
;MNVTYLHDDDLDFLQHCSEEQLATITRLLTHNEKGKARLSSFLSHNELFKSMEGHPEQHRRNWQLIAGELQHYGGDSIANKLRGHGKLYRAILLDVSKRLKLKADKAMPTYEIEQYLLEHFLRNAWQKMDADHKQEFLQAVEAKVSELEELLPLLMKDRHLATGVAHLLSGQLTQILRTHAAVSVIGHGLLRGAGLGGPVGAALNGVKAVSGSAYRVTIPAVLQIACLRRMINNTQA
;
A
#
# COMPACT_ATOMS: atom_id res chain seq x y z
N MET A 1 19.12 9.10 -9.57
CA MET A 1 19.05 7.66 -9.20
C MET A 1 17.91 7.07 -10.00
N ASN A 2 18.17 6.00 -10.74
CA ASN A 2 17.15 5.42 -11.62
C ASN A 2 16.33 4.37 -10.84
N VAL A 3 15.01 4.45 -10.98
CA VAL A 3 14.10 3.38 -10.59
C VAL A 3 14.29 2.25 -11.59
N THR A 4 14.70 1.08 -11.11
CA THR A 4 14.83 -0.12 -11.94
C THR A 4 13.75 -1.12 -11.53
N TYR A 5 12.91 -1.51 -12.49
CA TYR A 5 11.92 -2.55 -12.30
C TYR A 5 12.62 -3.92 -12.24
N LEU A 6 12.37 -4.66 -11.16
CA LEU A 6 12.66 -6.08 -11.10
C LEU A 6 11.43 -6.80 -11.64
N HIS A 7 11.58 -7.57 -12.72
CA HIS A 7 10.45 -8.34 -13.27
C HIS A 7 9.79 -9.21 -12.21
N ASP A 8 8.46 -9.15 -12.16
CA ASP A 8 7.65 -9.65 -11.05
C ASP A 8 6.26 -10.03 -11.57
N ASP A 9 6.02 -11.32 -11.73
CA ASP A 9 4.75 -11.87 -12.22
C ASP A 9 3.54 -11.36 -11.40
N ASP A 10 3.75 -11.08 -10.10
CA ASP A 10 2.73 -10.55 -9.22
C ASP A 10 2.38 -9.07 -9.49
N LEU A 11 3.16 -8.35 -10.31
CA LEU A 11 2.90 -6.94 -10.69
C LEU A 11 2.64 -6.77 -12.19
N ASP A 12 2.87 -7.78 -13.01
CA ASP A 12 2.69 -7.69 -14.46
C ASP A 12 1.26 -7.35 -14.88
N PHE A 13 0.25 -7.67 -14.05
CA PHE A 13 -1.14 -7.29 -14.30
C PHE A 13 -1.36 -5.76 -14.38
N LEU A 14 -0.43 -4.95 -13.83
CA LEU A 14 -0.49 -3.48 -13.89
C LEU A 14 -0.50 -2.94 -15.32
N GLN A 15 0.04 -3.69 -16.29
CA GLN A 15 -0.03 -3.32 -17.71
C GLN A 15 -1.48 -3.26 -18.25
N HIS A 16 -2.42 -3.92 -17.56
CA HIS A 16 -3.84 -3.95 -17.91
C HIS A 16 -4.66 -2.90 -17.14
N CYS A 17 -4.05 -2.18 -16.19
CA CYS A 17 -4.74 -1.11 -15.47
C CYS A 17 -4.95 0.13 -16.34
N SER A 18 -6.03 0.86 -16.06
CA SER A 18 -6.30 2.14 -16.70
C SER A 18 -5.30 3.21 -16.26
N GLU A 19 -5.18 4.28 -17.05
CA GLU A 19 -4.37 5.45 -16.69
C GLU A 19 -4.72 6.00 -15.31
N GLU A 20 -6.02 6.08 -15.01
CA GLU A 20 -6.54 6.66 -13.75
C GLU A 20 -6.23 5.78 -12.53
N GLN A 21 -6.30 4.46 -12.72
CA GLN A 21 -5.90 3.47 -11.71
C GLN A 21 -4.39 3.58 -11.40
N LEU A 22 -3.56 3.66 -12.45
CA LEU A 22 -2.11 3.80 -12.30
C LEU A 22 -1.70 5.18 -11.75
N ALA A 23 -2.43 6.24 -12.09
CA ALA A 23 -2.25 7.58 -11.52
C ALA A 23 -2.52 7.59 -10.01
N THR A 24 -3.54 6.86 -9.56
CA THR A 24 -3.89 6.77 -8.13
C THR A 24 -2.76 6.14 -7.31
N ILE A 25 -2.23 5.00 -7.74
CA ILE A 25 -1.09 4.37 -7.05
C ILE A 25 0.18 5.21 -7.19
N THR A 26 0.40 5.84 -8.34
CA THR A 26 1.57 6.72 -8.54
C THR A 26 1.53 7.89 -7.59
N ARG A 27 0.37 8.54 -7.42
CA ARG A 27 0.20 9.63 -6.47
C ARG A 27 0.49 9.20 -5.04
N LEU A 28 0.06 7.99 -4.66
CA LEU A 28 0.35 7.44 -3.34
C LEU A 28 1.86 7.27 -3.09
N LEU A 29 2.58 6.77 -4.09
CA LEU A 29 4.03 6.55 -4.06
C LEU A 29 4.83 7.86 -4.13
N THR A 30 4.33 8.87 -4.85
CA THR A 30 5.08 10.10 -5.16
C THR A 30 4.72 11.28 -4.28
N HIS A 31 3.51 11.32 -3.72
CA HIS A 31 3.00 12.46 -2.95
C HIS A 31 2.55 12.03 -1.55
N ASN A 32 2.73 12.93 -0.59
CA ASN A 32 2.15 12.79 0.73
C ASN A 32 0.70 13.28 0.74
N GLU A 33 0.06 13.10 1.89
CA GLU A 33 -1.36 13.39 2.06
C GLU A 33 -1.71 14.88 1.98
N LYS A 34 -0.71 15.77 2.09
CA LYS A 34 -0.86 17.23 1.88
C LYS A 34 -0.63 17.62 0.42
N GLY A 35 -0.54 16.64 -0.49
CA GLY A 35 -0.22 16.86 -1.89
C GLY A 35 1.22 17.31 -2.15
N LYS A 36 2.12 17.23 -1.17
CA LYS A 36 3.54 17.57 -1.39
C LYS A 36 4.29 16.35 -1.90
N ALA A 37 5.18 16.55 -2.87
CA ALA A 37 6.07 15.51 -3.37
C ALA A 37 6.89 14.89 -2.21
N ARG A 38 7.02 13.57 -2.23
CA ARG A 38 7.84 12.81 -1.28
C ARG A 38 9.28 12.93 -1.72
N LEU A 39 10.15 13.40 -0.83
CA LEU A 39 11.59 13.47 -1.09
C LEU A 39 12.20 12.08 -1.34
N SER A 40 11.59 11.02 -0.80
CA SER A 40 12.00 9.64 -1.02
C SER A 40 11.53 9.04 -2.34
N SER A 41 10.72 9.77 -3.13
CA SER A 41 10.23 9.29 -4.42
C SER A 41 11.32 9.36 -5.47
N PHE A 42 11.77 8.21 -5.97
CA PHE A 42 12.75 8.16 -7.05
C PHE A 42 12.09 8.37 -8.41
N LEU A 43 10.84 7.90 -8.56
CA LEU A 43 10.01 8.11 -9.75
C LEU A 43 9.80 9.60 -10.06
N SER A 44 9.62 10.44 -9.04
CA SER A 44 9.48 11.90 -9.20
C SER A 44 10.75 12.59 -9.74
N HIS A 45 11.89 11.89 -9.76
CA HIS A 45 13.16 12.37 -10.30
C HIS A 45 13.59 11.59 -11.55
N ASN A 46 12.74 10.72 -12.09
CA ASN A 46 13.04 9.93 -13.28
C ASN A 46 12.78 10.74 -14.55
N GLU A 47 13.80 10.90 -15.40
CA GLU A 47 13.72 11.72 -16.62
C GLU A 47 12.70 11.18 -17.63
N LEU A 48 12.59 9.86 -17.81
CA LEU A 48 11.59 9.26 -18.71
C LEU A 48 10.18 9.54 -18.22
N PHE A 49 9.93 9.36 -16.92
CA PHE A 49 8.61 9.62 -16.33
C PHE A 49 8.23 11.11 -16.43
N LYS A 50 9.19 12.02 -16.20
CA LYS A 50 8.99 13.47 -16.33
C LYS A 50 8.77 13.93 -17.77
N SER A 51 9.46 13.32 -18.74
CA SER A 51 9.30 13.67 -20.16
C SER A 51 7.88 13.45 -20.69
N MET A 52 7.09 12.65 -19.97
CA MET A 52 5.70 12.32 -20.27
C MET A 52 4.70 13.12 -19.43
N GLU A 53 5.14 14.12 -18.66
CA GLU A 53 4.26 14.93 -17.82
C GLU A 53 3.20 15.66 -18.67
N GLY A 54 1.92 15.46 -18.34
CA GLY A 54 0.79 15.99 -19.09
C GLY A 54 0.32 15.12 -20.27
N HIS A 55 1.00 14.00 -20.55
CA HIS A 55 0.56 13.05 -21.58
C HIS A 55 -0.63 12.20 -21.07
N PRO A 56 -1.68 11.94 -21.88
CA PRO A 56 -2.88 11.19 -21.46
C PRO A 56 -2.63 9.70 -21.13
N GLU A 57 -1.43 9.19 -21.39
CA GLU A 57 -1.01 7.81 -21.13
C GLU A 57 0.30 7.75 -20.35
N GLN A 58 0.63 8.80 -19.59
CA GLN A 58 1.87 8.91 -18.84
C GLN A 58 2.09 7.69 -17.94
N HIS A 59 1.07 7.26 -17.20
CA HIS A 59 1.19 6.19 -16.23
C HIS A 59 1.16 4.82 -16.89
N ARG A 60 0.27 4.60 -17.86
CA ARG A 60 0.14 3.33 -18.60
C ARG A 60 1.43 2.96 -19.33
N ARG A 61 2.08 3.92 -19.97
CA ARG A 61 3.36 3.68 -20.67
C ARG A 61 4.53 3.46 -19.72
N ASN A 62 4.39 3.85 -18.45
CA ASN A 62 5.45 3.79 -17.44
C ASN A 62 5.08 2.89 -16.25
N TRP A 63 4.17 1.93 -16.41
CA TRP A 63 3.73 1.05 -15.32
C TRP A 63 4.88 0.31 -14.64
N GLN A 64 5.93 -0.05 -15.39
CA GLN A 64 7.14 -0.68 -14.85
C GLN A 64 7.92 0.26 -13.92
N LEU A 65 7.98 1.56 -14.24
CA LEU A 65 8.61 2.54 -13.35
C LEU A 65 7.80 2.72 -12.06
N ILE A 66 6.46 2.67 -12.16
CA ILE A 66 5.56 2.70 -11.00
C ILE A 66 5.77 1.46 -10.12
N ALA A 67 5.83 0.28 -10.74
CA ALA A 67 6.11 -0.99 -10.06
C ALA A 67 7.50 -0.96 -9.38
N GLY A 68 8.52 -0.50 -10.09
CA GLY A 68 9.88 -0.37 -9.55
C GLY A 68 9.95 0.57 -8.35
N GLU A 69 9.15 1.65 -8.33
CA GLU A 69 9.07 2.58 -7.19
C GLU A 69 8.48 1.87 -5.95
N LEU A 70 7.40 1.11 -6.12
CA LEU A 70 6.83 0.28 -5.06
C LEU A 70 7.87 -0.73 -4.53
N GLN A 71 8.57 -1.42 -5.44
CA GLN A 71 9.61 -2.38 -5.09
C GLN A 71 10.75 -1.72 -4.31
N HIS A 72 11.10 -0.48 -4.65
CA HIS A 72 12.10 0.28 -3.92
C HIS A 72 11.63 0.63 -2.51
N TYR A 73 10.39 1.08 -2.34
CA TYR A 73 9.79 1.38 -1.03
C TYR A 73 9.72 0.17 -0.10
N GLY A 74 9.49 -1.03 -0.64
CA GLY A 74 9.47 -2.27 0.14
C GLY A 74 10.85 -2.79 0.53
N GLY A 75 11.90 -2.32 -0.15
CA GLY A 75 13.29 -2.67 0.12
C GLY A 75 13.96 -1.80 1.18
N ASP A 76 15.13 -2.23 1.63
CA ASP A 76 16.00 -1.40 2.45
C ASP A 76 16.83 -0.52 1.52
N SER A 77 16.81 0.81 1.70
CA SER A 77 17.50 1.75 0.80
C SER A 77 18.99 1.40 0.62
N ILE A 78 19.67 0.88 1.65
CA ILE A 78 21.09 0.47 1.56
C ILE A 78 21.21 -0.81 0.73
N ALA A 79 20.34 -1.78 0.99
CA ALA A 79 20.38 -3.07 0.32
C ALA A 79 19.91 -2.98 -1.14
N ASN A 80 18.98 -2.08 -1.46
CA ASN A 80 18.54 -1.79 -2.82
C ASN A 80 19.66 -1.11 -3.62
N LYS A 81 20.42 -0.21 -2.99
CA LYS A 81 21.56 0.45 -3.64
C LYS A 81 22.66 -0.55 -4.01
N LEU A 82 22.86 -1.60 -3.20
CA LEU A 82 23.81 -2.68 -3.49
C LEU A 82 23.29 -3.65 -4.55
N ARG A 83 21.99 -4.00 -4.54
CA ARG A 83 21.38 -4.94 -5.49
C ARG A 83 20.99 -4.30 -6.83
N GLY A 84 20.89 -2.97 -6.89
CA GLY A 84 20.47 -2.21 -8.06
C GLY A 84 18.95 -2.20 -8.32
N HIS A 85 18.17 -2.96 -7.55
CA HIS A 85 16.72 -3.08 -7.69
C HIS A 85 16.02 -3.19 -6.32
N GLY A 86 14.69 -3.06 -6.33
CA GLY A 86 13.84 -3.23 -5.14
C GLY A 86 13.58 -4.68 -4.76
N LYS A 87 12.59 -4.93 -3.90
CA LYS A 87 12.12 -6.28 -3.55
C LYS A 87 10.94 -6.70 -4.43
N LEU A 88 10.79 -8.01 -4.70
CA LEU A 88 9.57 -8.58 -5.27
C LEU A 88 8.35 -8.26 -4.41
N TYR A 89 7.20 -7.99 -5.03
CA TYR A 89 5.93 -7.64 -4.41
C TYR A 89 5.54 -8.64 -3.34
N ARG A 90 5.65 -9.94 -3.62
CA ARG A 90 5.38 -10.99 -2.65
C ARG A 90 6.17 -10.83 -1.35
N ALA A 91 7.45 -10.45 -1.44
CA ALA A 91 8.27 -10.20 -0.25
C ALA A 91 7.82 -8.95 0.51
N ILE A 92 7.39 -7.90 -0.20
CA ILE A 92 6.81 -6.68 0.39
C ILE A 92 5.51 -7.01 1.11
N LEU A 93 4.63 -7.79 0.47
CA LEU A 93 3.36 -8.23 1.02
C LEU A 93 3.55 -9.06 2.28
N LEU A 94 4.52 -9.99 2.30
CA LEU A 94 4.88 -10.75 3.50
C LEU A 94 5.44 -9.86 4.63
N ASP A 95 6.28 -8.88 4.30
CA ASP A 95 6.81 -7.91 5.28
C ASP A 95 5.65 -7.07 5.88
N VAL A 96 4.72 -6.58 5.05
CA VAL A 96 3.50 -5.88 5.47
C VAL A 96 2.62 -6.78 6.33
N SER A 97 2.42 -8.04 5.94
CA SER A 97 1.61 -9.01 6.67
C SER A 97 2.19 -9.29 8.06
N LYS A 98 3.50 -9.49 8.14
CA LYS A 98 4.22 -9.65 9.42
C LYS A 98 4.11 -8.41 10.29
N ARG A 99 4.21 -7.21 9.70
CA ARG A 99 4.05 -5.92 10.39
C ARG A 99 2.64 -5.81 11.00
N LEU A 100 1.61 -6.23 10.27
CA LEU A 100 0.21 -6.22 10.71
C LEU A 100 -0.18 -7.45 11.54
N LYS A 101 0.77 -8.35 11.84
CA LYS A 101 0.54 -9.60 12.59
C LYS A 101 -0.51 -10.51 11.95
N LEU A 102 -0.61 -10.50 10.62
CA LEU A 102 -1.45 -11.42 9.86
C LEU A 102 -0.84 -12.82 9.87
N LYS A 103 -1.69 -13.84 9.85
CA LYS A 103 -1.29 -15.25 9.74
C LYS A 103 -1.02 -15.62 8.27
N ALA A 104 -0.08 -14.92 7.63
CA ALA A 104 0.35 -15.22 6.28
C ALA A 104 1.50 -16.26 6.30
N ASP A 105 1.29 -17.41 5.66
CA ASP A 105 2.34 -18.40 5.45
C ASP A 105 3.15 -18.07 4.19
N LYS A 106 4.43 -18.45 4.16
CA LYS A 106 5.29 -18.31 2.98
C LYS A 106 4.88 -19.23 1.82
N ALA A 107 4.14 -20.30 2.07
CA ALA A 107 3.62 -21.21 1.05
C ALA A 107 2.30 -20.72 0.44
N MET A 108 1.61 -19.79 1.09
CA MET A 108 0.29 -19.28 0.67
C MET A 108 0.40 -18.45 -0.62
N PRO A 109 -0.47 -18.64 -1.63
CA PRO A 109 -0.39 -17.86 -2.87
C PRO A 109 -0.61 -16.36 -2.61
N THR A 110 -0.02 -15.51 -3.46
CA THR A 110 -0.04 -14.04 -3.27
C THR A 110 -1.47 -13.51 -3.13
N TYR A 111 -2.38 -14.02 -3.96
CA TYR A 111 -3.80 -13.66 -3.93
C TYR A 111 -4.50 -13.95 -2.58
N GLU A 112 -4.17 -15.06 -1.92
CA GLU A 112 -4.73 -15.40 -0.61
C GLU A 112 -4.16 -14.49 0.50
N ILE A 113 -2.86 -14.15 0.44
CA ILE A 113 -2.26 -13.21 1.39
C ILE A 113 -2.88 -11.80 1.22
N GLU A 114 -3.08 -11.37 -0.02
CA GLU A 114 -3.81 -10.13 -0.34
C GLU A 114 -5.24 -10.16 0.21
N GLN A 115 -5.93 -11.30 0.15
CA GLN A 115 -7.26 -11.45 0.74
C GLN A 115 -7.25 -11.22 2.25
N TYR A 116 -6.36 -11.90 2.98
CA TYR A 116 -6.25 -11.71 4.43
C TYR A 116 -5.91 -10.26 4.80
N LEU A 117 -5.07 -9.60 4.00
CA LEU A 117 -4.74 -8.20 4.19
C LEU A 117 -5.98 -7.29 4.04
N LEU A 118 -6.75 -7.48 2.97
CA LEU A 118 -7.96 -6.70 2.70
C LEU A 118 -9.02 -6.92 3.78
N GLU A 119 -9.29 -8.17 4.14
CA GLU A 119 -10.27 -8.50 5.19
C GLU A 119 -9.86 -7.89 6.54
N HIS A 120 -8.59 -8.01 6.93
CA HIS A 120 -8.09 -7.40 8.15
C HIS A 120 -8.23 -5.88 8.14
N PHE A 121 -7.90 -5.24 7.02
CA PHE A 121 -8.05 -3.81 6.85
C PHE A 121 -9.51 -3.37 6.99
N LEU A 122 -10.44 -4.05 6.29
CA LEU A 122 -11.86 -3.76 6.34
C LEU A 122 -12.44 -3.94 7.74
N ARG A 123 -12.09 -5.02 8.45
CA ARG A 123 -12.50 -5.26 9.85
C ARG A 123 -12.06 -4.13 10.77
N ASN A 124 -10.80 -3.72 10.66
CA ASN A 124 -10.25 -2.63 11.48
C ASN A 124 -10.87 -1.28 11.13
N ALA A 125 -11.14 -1.02 9.85
CA ALA A 125 -11.78 0.20 9.38
C ALA A 125 -13.23 0.27 9.89
N TRP A 126 -13.99 -0.82 9.72
CA TRP A 126 -15.39 -0.94 10.12
C TRP A 126 -15.62 -0.74 11.61
N GLN A 127 -14.74 -1.26 12.47
CA GLN A 127 -14.82 -1.06 13.92
C GLN A 127 -14.68 0.40 14.34
N LYS A 128 -14.12 1.25 13.49
CA LYS A 128 -13.83 2.66 13.79
C LYS A 128 -14.76 3.64 13.11
N MET A 129 -15.57 3.16 12.17
CA MET A 129 -16.59 3.96 11.52
C MET A 129 -17.78 4.13 12.46
N ASP A 130 -18.34 5.33 12.47
CA ASP A 130 -19.67 5.57 13.02
C ASP A 130 -20.76 5.06 12.07
N ALA A 131 -22.02 5.24 12.45
CA ALA A 131 -23.16 4.75 11.66
C ALA A 131 -23.23 5.41 10.27
N ASP A 132 -22.92 6.71 10.19
CA ASP A 132 -22.98 7.48 8.95
C ASP A 132 -21.88 7.02 7.98
N HIS A 133 -20.65 6.86 8.46
CA HIS A 133 -19.53 6.34 7.65
C HIS A 133 -19.75 4.89 7.21
N LYS A 134 -20.36 4.05 8.05
CA LYS A 134 -20.74 2.68 7.65
C LYS A 134 -21.77 2.73 6.53
N GLN A 135 -22.77 3.58 6.65
CA GLN A 135 -23.80 3.73 5.62
C GLN A 135 -23.23 4.26 4.31
N GLU A 136 -22.35 5.26 4.35
CA GLU A 136 -21.64 5.76 3.16
C GLU A 136 -20.82 4.64 2.49
N PHE A 137 -20.10 3.84 3.28
CA PHE A 137 -19.36 2.70 2.74
C PHE A 137 -20.28 1.68 2.08
N LEU A 138 -21.36 1.27 2.75
CA LEU A 138 -22.33 0.32 2.23
C LEU A 138 -22.96 0.80 0.91
N GLN A 139 -23.25 2.10 0.81
CA GLN A 139 -23.75 2.70 -0.43
C GLN A 139 -22.70 2.68 -1.54
N ALA A 140 -21.44 3.02 -1.23
CA ALA A 140 -20.35 3.01 -2.21
C ALA A 140 -20.04 1.62 -2.77
N VAL A 141 -20.26 0.57 -1.98
CA VAL A 141 -20.11 -0.83 -2.42
C VAL A 141 -21.42 -1.47 -2.88
N GLU A 142 -22.51 -0.71 -2.97
CA GLU A 142 -23.85 -1.19 -3.34
C GLU A 142 -24.29 -2.43 -2.52
N ALA A 143 -23.92 -2.46 -1.24
CA ALA A 143 -24.13 -3.60 -0.37
C ALA A 143 -25.60 -3.82 -0.06
N LYS A 144 -26.05 -5.07 -0.20
CA LYS A 144 -27.40 -5.52 0.20
C LYS A 144 -27.48 -5.98 1.66
N VAL A 145 -26.34 -6.11 2.32
CA VAL A 145 -26.19 -6.63 3.68
C VAL A 145 -25.41 -5.61 4.50
N SER A 146 -25.88 -5.34 5.72
CA SER A 146 -25.26 -4.39 6.64
C SER A 146 -24.21 -5.03 7.56
N GLU A 147 -24.26 -6.33 7.75
CA GLU A 147 -23.30 -7.08 8.57
C GLU A 147 -21.99 -7.32 7.81
N LEU A 148 -20.87 -6.88 8.42
CA LEU A 148 -19.56 -6.94 7.77
C LEU A 148 -19.13 -8.37 7.43
N GLU A 149 -19.35 -9.32 8.34
CA GLU A 149 -18.90 -10.71 8.15
C GLU A 149 -19.59 -11.40 6.97
N GLU A 150 -20.84 -11.04 6.71
CA GLU A 150 -21.61 -11.52 5.57
C GLU A 150 -21.25 -10.75 4.29
N LEU A 151 -20.87 -9.48 4.44
CA LEU A 151 -20.45 -8.62 3.34
C LEU A 151 -19.05 -8.97 2.81
N LEU A 152 -18.10 -9.36 3.67
CA LEU A 152 -16.71 -9.62 3.27
C LEU A 152 -16.57 -10.65 2.13
N PRO A 153 -17.19 -11.85 2.19
CA PRO A 153 -17.13 -12.81 1.09
C PRO A 153 -17.74 -12.29 -0.22
N LEU A 154 -18.77 -11.45 -0.13
CA LEU A 154 -19.41 -10.82 -1.28
C LEU A 154 -18.47 -9.79 -1.92
N LEU A 155 -17.90 -8.90 -1.09
CA LEU A 155 -16.92 -7.91 -1.54
C LEU A 155 -15.70 -8.56 -2.19
N MET A 156 -15.18 -9.65 -1.63
CA MET A 156 -14.02 -10.34 -2.21
C MET A 156 -14.27 -10.84 -3.64
N LYS A 157 -15.52 -11.08 -4.01
CA LYS A 157 -15.96 -11.50 -5.34
C LYS A 157 -16.45 -10.34 -6.22
N ASP A 158 -16.64 -9.16 -5.64
CA ASP A 158 -17.25 -8.02 -6.31
C ASP A 158 -16.19 -7.05 -6.86
N ARG A 159 -16.44 -6.52 -8.07
CA ARG A 159 -15.71 -5.40 -8.65
C ARG A 159 -15.85 -4.11 -7.82
N HIS A 160 -16.96 -3.94 -7.11
CA HIS A 160 -17.25 -2.76 -6.29
C HIS A 160 -16.39 -2.69 -5.01
N LEU A 161 -15.72 -3.77 -4.61
CA LEU A 161 -14.76 -3.74 -3.49
C LEU A 161 -13.67 -2.71 -3.69
N ALA A 162 -13.11 -2.60 -4.90
CA ALA A 162 -12.07 -1.64 -5.17
C ALA A 162 -12.59 -0.20 -5.14
N THR A 163 -13.84 0.03 -5.54
CA THR A 163 -14.53 1.31 -5.36
C THR A 163 -14.70 1.63 -3.88
N GLY A 164 -15.15 0.65 -3.08
CA GLY A 164 -15.28 0.81 -1.63
C GLY A 164 -13.95 1.10 -0.95
N VAL A 165 -12.91 0.31 -1.22
CA VAL A 165 -11.57 0.53 -0.64
C VAL A 165 -10.97 1.83 -1.13
N ALA A 166 -11.12 2.19 -2.41
CA ALA A 166 -10.70 3.50 -2.93
C ALA A 166 -11.44 4.65 -2.24
N HIS A 167 -12.74 4.51 -1.97
CA HIS A 167 -13.52 5.49 -1.19
C HIS A 167 -12.99 5.62 0.23
N LEU A 168 -12.66 4.49 0.89
CA LEU A 168 -12.02 4.49 2.21
C LEU A 168 -10.62 5.12 2.20
N LEU A 169 -9.86 4.93 1.12
CA LEU A 169 -8.51 5.48 0.98
C LEU A 169 -8.51 6.95 0.51
N SER A 170 -9.56 7.42 -0.16
CA SER A 170 -9.67 8.80 -0.68
C SER A 170 -10.46 9.76 0.23
N GLY A 171 -11.34 9.23 1.10
CA GLY A 171 -12.17 10.02 2.01
C GLY A 171 -11.59 10.29 3.41
N GLN A 172 -12.47 10.73 4.31
CA GLN A 172 -12.22 11.07 5.72
C GLN A 172 -11.56 9.93 6.54
N LEU A 173 -11.48 8.70 6.01
CA LEU A 173 -10.75 7.60 6.64
C LEU A 173 -9.24 7.72 6.60
N THR A 174 -8.67 8.64 5.80
CA THR A 174 -7.27 9.03 6.02
C THR A 174 -7.09 9.51 7.47
N GLN A 175 -8.11 10.16 8.07
CA GLN A 175 -8.12 10.61 9.47
C GLN A 175 -8.25 9.44 10.48
N ILE A 176 -9.10 8.45 10.22
CA ILE A 176 -9.33 7.29 11.09
C ILE A 176 -8.14 6.30 11.05
N LEU A 177 -7.49 6.17 9.88
CA LEU A 177 -6.20 5.51 9.73
C LEU A 177 -5.05 6.30 10.39
N ARG A 178 -5.18 7.63 10.48
CA ARG A 178 -4.21 8.51 11.16
C ARG A 178 -4.32 8.49 12.68
N THR A 179 -5.51 8.45 13.29
CA THR A 179 -5.62 8.58 14.76
C THR A 179 -5.35 7.28 15.51
N HIS A 180 -5.74 6.10 15.02
CA HIS A 180 -5.56 4.87 15.84
C HIS A 180 -5.20 3.55 15.13
N ALA A 181 -4.96 3.47 13.81
CA ALA A 181 -4.34 2.29 13.15
C ALA A 181 -3.79 2.70 11.78
N ALA A 182 -2.51 2.96 11.59
CA ALA A 182 -1.51 1.89 11.43
C ALA A 182 -0.07 2.39 11.69
N VAL A 183 0.09 3.30 12.66
CA VAL A 183 1.40 3.60 13.28
C VAL A 183 1.44 3.18 14.76
N SER A 184 0.29 2.87 15.38
CA SER A 184 0.19 2.53 16.81
C SER A 184 0.03 1.03 17.14
N VAL A 185 -0.17 0.14 16.16
CA VAL A 185 -0.26 -1.33 16.44
C VAL A 185 1.12 -1.96 16.70
N ILE A 186 2.18 -1.15 16.80
CA ILE A 186 3.55 -1.62 16.99
C ILE A 186 4.19 -0.86 18.13
N GLY A 187 3.87 -1.36 19.32
CA GLY A 187 4.80 -1.41 20.44
C GLY A 187 4.94 -0.11 21.21
N HIS A 188 4.67 -0.22 22.50
CA HIS A 188 5.38 0.50 23.55
C HIS A 188 6.92 0.43 23.37
N GLY A 189 7.48 1.21 22.45
CA GLY A 189 8.91 1.19 22.12
C GLY A 189 9.49 2.53 21.71
N LEU A 190 8.75 3.63 21.83
CA LEU A 190 9.33 4.98 21.70
C LEU A 190 8.55 6.01 22.53
N LEU A 191 8.33 5.70 23.81
CA LEU A 191 8.23 6.75 24.80
C LEU A 191 9.64 7.09 25.26
N ARG A 192 9.95 8.39 25.19
CA ARG A 192 11.13 9.11 25.69
C ARG A 192 12.34 9.21 24.75
N GLY A 193 12.49 10.43 24.24
CA GLY A 193 13.74 10.94 23.70
C GLY A 193 13.71 12.44 23.36
N ALA A 194 12.79 13.22 23.94
CA ALA A 194 13.03 14.66 24.04
C ALA A 194 14.05 14.86 25.16
N GLY A 195 15.32 15.02 24.78
CA GLY A 195 16.40 15.46 25.66
C GLY A 195 17.34 14.38 26.18
N LEU A 196 18.62 14.76 26.18
CA LEU A 196 19.75 14.34 27.02
C LEU A 196 20.81 13.44 26.37
N GLY A 197 21.99 14.06 26.17
CA GLY A 197 23.15 13.57 25.44
C GLY A 197 23.90 12.39 26.05
N GLY A 198 24.76 11.79 25.23
CA GLY A 198 25.75 10.80 25.66
C GLY A 198 26.33 9.98 24.49
N PRO A 199 27.66 9.89 24.29
CA PRO A 199 28.28 9.17 23.16
C PRO A 199 28.28 7.64 23.25
N VAL A 200 27.63 7.02 24.24
CA VAL A 200 27.88 5.61 24.62
C VAL A 200 26.66 4.69 24.45
N GLY A 201 25.53 5.19 23.93
CA GLY A 201 24.29 4.42 23.80
C GLY A 201 24.14 3.55 22.54
N ALA A 202 25.20 3.32 21.76
CA ALA A 202 25.12 2.56 20.51
C ALA A 202 25.50 1.09 20.74
N ALA A 203 24.57 0.27 21.23
CA ALA A 203 24.74 -1.18 21.20
C ALA A 203 23.42 -1.95 21.02
N LEU A 204 23.33 -2.55 19.83
CA LEU A 204 22.77 -3.88 19.55
C LEU A 204 21.28 -4.11 19.84
N ASN A 205 20.47 -3.93 18.79
CA ASN A 205 19.52 -4.94 18.37
C ASN A 205 19.25 -4.79 16.86
N GLY A 206 19.77 -5.73 16.06
CA GLY A 206 19.64 -5.79 14.60
C GLY A 206 18.23 -6.16 14.11
N VAL A 207 17.19 -5.53 14.66
CA VAL A 207 15.89 -5.51 14.02
C VAL A 207 15.99 -4.51 12.89
N LYS A 208 15.97 -5.00 11.64
CA LYS A 208 15.85 -4.16 10.45
C LYS A 208 14.62 -3.26 10.61
N ALA A 209 14.85 -2.03 11.03
CA ALA A 209 13.86 -0.99 11.04
C ALA A 209 13.64 -0.59 9.58
N VAL A 210 12.79 -1.32 8.87
CA VAL A 210 12.01 -0.68 7.81
C VAL A 210 11.28 0.44 8.54
N SER A 211 11.79 1.66 8.39
CA SER A 211 11.40 2.78 9.24
C SER A 211 9.89 2.97 9.18
N GLY A 212 9.29 3.48 10.26
CA GLY A 212 7.86 3.80 10.26
C GLY A 212 7.43 4.73 9.10
N SER A 213 8.38 5.39 8.42
CA SER A 213 8.16 6.19 7.21
C SER A 213 7.86 5.35 5.97
N ALA A 214 8.58 4.25 5.75
CA ALA A 214 8.37 3.39 4.57
C ALA A 214 7.02 2.66 4.62
N TYR A 215 6.61 2.19 5.81
CA TYR A 215 5.30 1.54 5.99
C TYR A 215 4.10 2.46 5.78
N ARG A 216 4.26 3.79 5.91
CA ARG A 216 3.21 4.76 5.55
C ARG A 216 2.95 4.83 4.05
N VAL A 217 3.84 4.25 3.23
CA VAL A 217 3.70 4.18 1.78
C VAL A 217 3.39 2.74 1.36
N THR A 218 4.14 1.76 1.87
CA THR A 218 3.99 0.37 1.41
C THR A 218 2.67 -0.27 1.82
N ILE A 219 2.14 -0.01 3.03
CA ILE A 219 0.85 -0.56 3.46
C ILE A 219 -0.30 -0.10 2.54
N PRO A 220 -0.54 1.21 2.35
CA PRO A 220 -1.61 1.66 1.46
C PRO A 220 -1.35 1.24 0.00
N ALA A 221 -0.08 1.15 -0.44
CA ALA A 221 0.23 0.74 -1.81
C ALA A 221 -0.09 -0.73 -2.06
N VAL A 222 0.26 -1.61 -1.11
CA VAL A 222 -0.06 -3.04 -1.19
C VAL A 222 -1.58 -3.27 -1.14
N LEU A 223 -2.32 -2.51 -0.32
CA LEU A 223 -3.79 -2.54 -0.32
C LEU A 223 -4.37 -2.12 -1.69
N GLN A 224 -3.83 -1.05 -2.29
CA GLN A 224 -4.27 -0.59 -3.60
C GLN A 224 -3.97 -1.64 -4.69
N ILE A 225 -2.78 -2.25 -4.67
CA ILE A 225 -2.41 -3.35 -5.58
C ILE A 225 -3.40 -4.52 -5.45
N ALA A 226 -3.69 -4.95 -4.22
CA ALA A 226 -4.62 -6.04 -3.96
C ALA A 226 -6.03 -5.74 -4.51
N CYS A 227 -6.50 -4.49 -4.39
CA CYS A 227 -7.77 -4.06 -4.97
C CYS A 227 -7.74 -4.06 -6.49
N LEU A 228 -6.70 -3.49 -7.10
CA LEU A 228 -6.54 -3.44 -8.56
C LEU A 228 -6.48 -4.85 -9.16
N ARG A 229 -5.74 -5.79 -8.53
CA ARG A 229 -5.66 -7.18 -8.98
C ARG A 229 -7.05 -7.82 -9.05
N ARG A 230 -7.88 -7.61 -8.02
CA ARG A 230 -9.26 -8.11 -7.99
C ARG A 230 -10.14 -7.48 -9.08
N MET A 231 -10.03 -6.17 -9.32
CA MET A 231 -10.78 -5.51 -10.40
C MET A 231 -10.46 -6.11 -11.76
N ILE A 232 -9.17 -6.30 -12.07
CA ILE A 232 -8.73 -6.84 -13.35
C ILE A 232 -9.18 -8.29 -13.51
N ASN A 233 -9.00 -9.12 -12.48
CA ASN A 233 -9.44 -10.52 -12.51
C ASN A 233 -10.96 -10.64 -12.71
N ASN A 234 -11.76 -9.78 -12.08
CA ASN A 234 -13.23 -9.78 -12.22
C ASN A 234 -13.70 -9.19 -13.56
N THR A 235 -12.85 -8.44 -14.28
CA THR A 235 -13.17 -7.92 -15.63
C THR A 235 -12.84 -8.96 -16.71
N GLN A 236 -11.94 -9.89 -16.40
CA GLN A 236 -11.49 -10.96 -17.31
C GLN A 236 -12.23 -12.29 -17.12
N ALA A 237 -13.03 -12.42 -16.05
CA ALA A 237 -13.87 -13.59 -15.75
C ALA A 237 -15.30 -13.41 -16.28
#